data_AF-A0AAW3JV27-F1
#
_entry.id   AF-A0AAW3JV27-F1
#
_cell.length_a   1.000
_cell.length_b   1.000
_cell.length_c   1.000
_cell.angle_alpha   90.00
_cell.angle_beta   90.00
_cell.angle_gamma   90.00
#
_symmetry.space_group_name_H-M   'P 1'
#
loop_
_entity.id
_entity.type
_entity.pdbx_description
1 polymer ?
#
loop_
_entity_poly.entity_id
_entity_poly.type
_entity_poly.pdbx_seq_one_letter_code
_entity_poly.pdbx_strand_id
1 'polypeptide(L)' 'MNKELLDKANNLMHDIETISKVIDEKENSHHWITVITPHHKDRYYSCRFMDELTEWMKKKREEYKKEFEQLK' A
#
# COMPACT_ATOMS: atom_id res chain seq x y z
N MET A 1 13.53 -7.14 22.52
CA MET A 1 12.58 -6.35 21.71
C MET A 1 11.31 -6.15 22.53
N ASN A 2 10.83 -4.91 22.70
CA ASN A 2 9.57 -4.64 23.41
C ASN A 2 8.39 -5.18 22.58
N LYS A 3 7.32 -5.64 23.22
CA LYS A 3 6.09 -6.11 22.56
C LYS A 3 5.55 -5.06 21.59
N GLU A 4 5.54 -3.80 21.99
CA GLU A 4 5.10 -2.68 21.13
C GLU A 4 5.96 -2.53 19.86
N LEU A 5 7.28 -2.74 19.98
CA LEU A 5 8.20 -2.69 18.83
C LEU A 5 7.96 -3.87 17.88
N LEU A 6 7.72 -5.06 18.43
CA LEU A 6 7.37 -6.25 17.66
C LEU A 6 6.04 -6.07 16.91
N ASP A 7 5.00 -5.58 17.61
CA ASP A 7 3.69 -5.33 17.01
C ASP A 7 3.79 -4.28 15.89
N LYS A 8 4.57 -3.22 16.10
CA LYS A 8 4.84 -2.20 15.08
C LYS A 8 5.58 -2.77 13.86
N ALA A 9 6.60 -3.59 14.08
CA ALA A 9 7.34 -4.23 12.99
C ALA A 9 6.45 -5.16 12.16
N ASN A 10 5.60 -5.96 12.83
CA ASN A 10 4.64 -6.85 12.16
C ASN A 10 3.63 -6.07 11.31
N ASN A 11 3.09 -4.96 11.83
CA ASN A 11 2.17 -4.10 11.08
C ASN A 11 2.84 -3.50 9.84
N LEU A 12 4.05 -2.94 9.99
CA LEU A 12 4.79 -2.38 8.85
C LEU A 12 5.10 -3.43 7.79
N MET A 13 5.49 -4.65 8.19
CA MET A 13 5.73 -5.75 7.27
C MET A 13 4.46 -6.09 6.48
N HIS A 14 3.32 -6.21 7.17
CA HIS A 14 2.04 -6.49 6.54
C HIS A 14 1.59 -5.38 5.57
N ASP A 15 1.79 -4.11 5.95
CA ASP A 15 1.49 -2.96 5.11
C ASP A 15 2.37 -2.94 3.85
N ILE A 16 3.68 -3.20 3.99
CA ILE A 16 4.63 -3.26 2.87
C ILE A 16 4.23 -4.36 1.89
N GLU A 17 3.90 -5.56 2.37
CA GLU A 17 3.46 -6.69 1.55
C GLU A 17 2.18 -6.37 0.79
N THR A 18 1.18 -5.83 1.49
CA THR A 18 -0.13 -5.50 0.92
C THR A 18 -0.01 -4.42 -0.15
N ILE A 19 0.72 -3.34 0.13
CA ILE A 19 0.96 -2.27 -0.85
C ILE A 19 1.73 -2.80 -2.07
N SER A 20 2.73 -3.64 -1.85
CA SER A 20 3.51 -4.23 -2.95
C SER A 20 2.65 -5.06 -3.88
N LYS A 21 1.75 -5.87 -3.32
CA LYS A 21 0.81 -6.68 -4.11
C LYS A 21 -0.14 -5.82 -4.95
N VAL A 22 -0.69 -4.74 -4.39
CA VAL A 22 -1.59 -3.83 -5.12
C VAL A 22 -0.87 -3.12 -6.27
N ILE A 23 0.37 -2.68 -6.06
CA ILE A 23 1.20 -2.07 -7.12
C ILE A 23 1.47 -3.10 -8.22
N ASP A 24 1.86 -4.32 -7.85
CA ASP A 24 2.17 -5.41 -8.79
C ASP A 24 0.95 -5.79 -9.64
N GLU A 25 -0.23 -5.92 -9.03
CA GLU A 25 -1.49 -6.20 -9.73
C GLU A 25 -1.85 -5.08 -10.73
N LYS A 26 -1.61 -3.81 -10.38
CA LYS A 26 -1.83 -2.66 -11.27
C LYS A 26 -0.86 -2.66 -12.45
N GLU A 27 0.42 -2.92 -12.21
CA GLU A 27 1.47 -2.84 -13.23
C GLU A 27 1.46 -4.06 -14.17
N ASN A 28 1.21 -5.27 -13.65
CA ASN A 28 1.33 -6.51 -14.43
C ASN A 28 0.00 -7.04 -14.96
N SER A 29 -1.12 -6.81 -14.28
CA SER A 29 -2.42 -7.37 -14.66
C SER A 29 -3.39 -6.36 -15.29
N HIS A 30 -2.95 -5.11 -15.49
CA HIS A 30 -3.82 -3.98 -15.91
C HIS A 30 -5.06 -3.82 -15.02
N HIS A 31 -5.02 -4.33 -13.79
CA HIS A 31 -6.13 -4.21 -12.86
C HIS A 31 -6.14 -2.83 -12.21
N TRP A 32 -7.34 -2.28 -12.04
CA TRP A 32 -7.54 -1.04 -11.33
C TRP A 32 -7.48 -1.28 -9.82
N ILE A 33 -6.79 -0.40 -9.09
CA ILE A 33 -6.80 -0.41 -7.62
C ILE A 33 -8.24 -0.29 -7.13
N THR A 34 -8.71 -1.25 -6.35
CA THR A 34 -10.09 -1.21 -5.83
C THR A 34 -10.12 -0.37 -4.56
N VAL A 35 -10.62 0.86 -4.65
CA VAL A 35 -10.89 1.71 -3.46
C VAL A 35 -12.34 1.54 -3.05
N ILE A 36 -12.56 0.94 -1.88
CA ILE A 36 -13.88 0.69 -1.30
C ILE A 36 -14.24 1.85 -0.37
N THR A 37 -15.37 2.50 -0.62
CA THR A 37 -15.92 3.53 0.27
C THR A 37 -17.29 3.08 0.81
N PRO A 38 -17.71 3.53 2.01
CA PRO A 38 -18.98 3.08 2.61
C PRO A 38 -20.22 3.31 1.75
N HIS A 39 -20.20 4.27 0.82
CA HIS A 39 -21.37 4.70 0.06
C HIS A 39 -21.26 4.50 -1.46
N HIS A 40 -20.10 4.13 -1.99
CA HIS A 40 -19.93 3.86 -3.41
C HIS A 40 -19.11 2.60 -3.65
N LYS A 41 -19.78 1.60 -4.23
CA LYS A 41 -19.15 0.53 -5.03
C LYS A 41 -19.14 0.95 -6.50
N ASP A 42 -18.85 2.22 -6.81
CA ASP A 42 -18.77 2.63 -8.20
C ASP A 42 -17.40 2.33 -8.80
N ARG A 43 -17.52 1.77 -10.00
CA ARG A 43 -16.50 1.06 -10.73
C ARG A 43 -15.77 2.11 -11.54
N TYR A 44 -14.45 2.12 -11.46
CA TYR A 44 -13.55 2.92 -12.30
C TYR A 44 -13.40 4.39 -11.83
N TYR A 45 -12.34 4.62 -11.06
CA TYR A 45 -11.77 5.96 -10.87
C TYR A 45 -11.05 6.39 -12.17
N SER A 46 -10.83 7.69 -12.35
CA SER A 46 -10.14 8.20 -13.54
C SER A 46 -8.71 7.63 -13.66
N CYS A 47 -8.22 7.43 -14.90
CA CYS A 47 -6.85 6.97 -15.17
C CYS A 47 -5.82 7.80 -14.40
N ARG A 48 -5.95 9.12 -14.52
CA ARG A 48 -5.06 10.08 -13.86
C ARG A 48 -5.04 9.90 -12.34
N PHE A 49 -6.20 9.75 -11.70
CA PHE A 49 -6.27 9.54 -10.25
C PHE A 49 -5.58 8.23 -9.85
N MET A 50 -5.74 7.18 -10.64
CA MET A 50 -5.21 5.86 -10.32
C MET A 50 -3.70 5.79 -10.52
N ASP A 51 -3.17 6.51 -11.49
CA ASP A 51 -1.73 6.68 -11.67
C ASP A 51 -1.13 7.52 -10.52
N GLU A 52 -1.78 8.62 -10.14
CA GLU A 52 -1.40 9.43 -8.97
C GLU A 52 -1.43 8.59 -7.66
N LEU A 53 -2.47 7.77 -7.49
CA LEU A 53 -2.59 6.84 -6.36
C LEU A 53 -1.47 5.80 -6.36
N THR A 54 -1.12 5.23 -7.52
CA THR A 54 -0.05 4.24 -7.65
C THR A 54 1.30 4.83 -7.23
N GLU A 55 1.61 6.04 -7.70
CA GLU A 55 2.86 6.73 -7.32
C GLU A 55 2.89 7.09 -5.83
N TRP A 56 1.74 7.51 -5.28
CA TRP A 56 1.62 7.72 -3.83
C TRP A 56 1.88 6.44 -3.03
N MET A 57 1.31 5.30 -3.46
CA MET A 57 1.52 3.99 -2.82
C MET A 57 2.98 3.55 -2.88
N LYS A 58 3.67 3.75 -4.01
CA LYS A 58 5.12 3.48 -4.13
C LYS A 58 5.92 4.28 -3.13
N LYS A 59 5.65 5.58 -3.02
CA LYS A 59 6.31 6.45 -2.03
C LYS A 59 6.06 5.98 -0.60
N LYS A 60 4.81 5.66 -0.26
CA LYS A 60 4.44 5.16 1.07
C LYS A 60 5.12 3.85 1.44
N ARG A 61 5.22 2.91 0.50
CA ARG A 61 5.96 1.66 0.71
C ARG A 61 7.42 1.92 1.09
N GLU A 62 8.09 2.85 0.41
CA GLU A 62 9.49 3.17 0.73
C GLU A 62 9.63 3.91 2.07
N GLU A 63 8.64 4.72 2.46
CA GLU A 63 8.58 5.29 3.82
C GLU A 63 8.47 4.19 4.88
N TYR A 64 7.59 3.20 4.68
CA TYR A 64 7.41 2.08 5.61
C TYR A 64 8.62 1.16 5.68
N LYS A 65 9.29 0.89 4.55
CA LYS A 65 10.55 0.11 4.55
C LYS A 65 11.63 0.79 5.38
N LYS A 66 11.80 2.11 5.23
CA LYS A 66 12.76 2.88 6.05
C LYS A 66 12.40 2.84 7.52
N GLU A 67 11.13 2.98 7.85
CA GLU A 67 10.66 2.88 9.23
C GLU A 67 10.91 1.48 9.81
N PHE A 68 10.66 0.43 9.02
CA PHE A 68 10.92 -0.95 9.42
C PHE A 68 12.42 -1.23 9.62
N GLU A 69 13.29 -0.72 8.75
CA GLU A 69 14.74 -0.83 8.89
C GLU A 69 15.26 -0.15 10.17
N GLN A 70 14.62 0.95 10.60
CA GLN A 70 14.97 1.64 11.85
C GLN A 70 14.51 0.89 13.12
N LEU A 71 13.58 -0.07 12.99
CA LEU A 71 13.11 -0.90 14.10
C LEU A 71 13.93 -2.19 14.28
N LYS A 72 14.81 -2.50 13.31
CA LYS A 72 15.68 -3.68 13.31
C LYS A 72 16.94 -3.45 14.15
#